data_AF-A0A373F635-F1
#
_entry.id   AF-A0A373F635-F1
#
_cell.length_a   1.000
_cell.length_b   1.000
_cell.length_c   1.000
_cell.angle_alpha   90.00
_cell.angle_beta   90.00
_cell.angle_gamma   90.00
#
_symmetry.space_group_name_H-M   'P 1'
#
loop_
_entity.id
_entity.type
_entity.pdbx_description
1 polymer ?
#
loop_
_entity_poly.entity_id
_entity_poly.type
_entity_poly.pdbx_seq_one_letter_code
_entity_poly.pdbx_strand_id
1 'polypeptide(L)'
;MGLLNWFKSKNEGRADDGPAQPLTVDIGKHGLSINGSLLPELTLAALDAVLGAHRVAPQIRGQDEAAEPLRIVAIWDEAGVRAFSADSVRTSELELRLAEDKLWESSVKYDYFGHHPQRVFSGVFTVDGKPPLQAAPEKALKEVYSWVEWKTGDWDITLGLRKELSRVIADMPFAERLKKSETDEIANWVRAAPQPFREASISYQAAKPKPAKDSQKWKLPKPQGAVLSFSHLPFKIAVVQELMYQQERLKPPFDVHDFARNHAARDIDPDSYYFEMIPEVQAWFEGLPVPASLAGHVERLYFDGGNDIYLELIPQWDGEDDQFKVTELSEQELAQFPNLREVVGSHWLSPEVIELLTRHGVAVVD
;
A
#
# COMPACT_ATOMS: atom_id res chain seq x y z
N MET A 1 -10.80 78.88 -29.07
CA MET A 1 -10.51 78.78 -27.63
C MET A 1 -11.77 78.30 -26.94
N GLY A 2 -11.78 77.05 -26.48
CA GLY A 2 -12.88 76.49 -25.72
C GLY A 2 -12.79 76.88 -24.25
N LEU A 3 -13.94 77.03 -23.60
CA LEU A 3 -14.05 76.98 -22.15
C LEU A 3 -15.31 76.17 -21.78
N LEU A 4 -14.97 74.96 -21.32
CA LEU A 4 -15.69 73.98 -20.52
C LEU A 4 -17.00 74.44 -19.85
N ASN A 5 -18.08 73.73 -20.19
CA ASN A 5 -19.29 73.63 -19.39
C ASN A 5 -19.07 72.66 -18.23
N TRP A 6 -19.52 73.10 -17.06
CA TRP A 6 -19.56 72.41 -15.79
C TRP A 6 -20.64 71.31 -15.84
N PHE A 7 -20.28 70.05 -15.57
CA PHE A 7 -21.26 69.03 -15.21
C PHE A 7 -20.78 68.26 -13.97
N LYS A 8 -21.61 68.32 -12.92
CA LYS A 8 -21.52 67.49 -11.72
C LYS A 8 -21.62 66.03 -12.13
N SER A 9 -20.62 65.22 -11.79
CA SER A 9 -20.80 63.77 -11.62
C SER A 9 -20.79 63.47 -10.12
N LYS A 10 -21.86 62.82 -9.67
CA LYS A 10 -21.97 62.21 -8.35
C LYS A 10 -20.80 61.23 -8.15
N ASN A 11 -20.02 61.44 -7.10
CA ASN A 11 -19.26 60.36 -6.48
C ASN A 11 -20.25 59.55 -5.65
N GLU A 12 -20.83 58.51 -6.27
CA GLU A 12 -21.42 57.40 -5.52
C GLU A 12 -20.27 56.54 -4.98
N GLY A 13 -20.35 56.26 -3.67
CA GLY A 13 -19.25 55.75 -2.86
C GLY A 13 -18.63 54.48 -3.42
N ARG A 14 -17.32 54.54 -3.62
CA ARG A 14 -16.47 53.37 -3.69
C ARG A 14 -16.59 52.70 -2.31
N ALA A 15 -17.23 51.53 -2.25
CA ALA A 15 -17.19 50.69 -1.07
C ALA A 15 -15.71 50.45 -0.75
N ASP A 16 -15.35 50.78 0.49
CA ASP A 16 -14.08 50.46 1.08
C ASP A 16 -14.09 48.93 1.27
N ASP A 17 -13.66 48.19 0.26
CA ASP A 17 -13.46 46.75 0.35
C ASP A 17 -12.27 46.54 1.29
N GLY A 18 -12.57 46.36 2.58
CA GLY A 18 -11.59 45.93 3.58
C GLY A 18 -10.82 44.69 3.10
N PRO A 19 -9.64 44.39 3.69
CA PRO A 19 -8.81 43.29 3.21
C PRO A 19 -9.63 42.00 3.12
N ALA A 20 -9.70 41.43 1.91
CA ALA A 20 -10.38 40.17 1.67
C ALA A 20 -9.91 39.13 2.69
N GLN A 21 -10.85 38.45 3.35
CA GLN A 21 -10.50 37.43 4.32
C GLN A 21 -9.63 36.34 3.64
N PRO A 22 -8.56 35.87 4.30
CA PRO A 22 -7.71 34.83 3.73
C PRO A 22 -8.52 33.56 3.53
N LEU A 23 -8.34 32.92 2.36
CA LEU A 23 -8.93 31.64 2.04
C LEU A 23 -8.57 30.61 3.12
N THR A 24 -9.55 29.89 3.65
CA THR A 24 -9.31 28.80 4.61
C THR A 24 -9.68 27.47 3.97
N VAL A 25 -8.79 26.49 4.04
CA VAL A 25 -8.98 25.14 3.53
C VAL A 25 -8.72 24.17 4.68
N ASP A 26 -9.72 23.38 5.05
CA ASP A 26 -9.59 22.35 6.09
C ASP A 26 -10.03 21.00 5.51
N ILE A 27 -9.25 19.95 5.76
CA ILE A 27 -9.66 18.58 5.48
C ILE A 27 -9.76 17.81 6.78
N GLY A 28 -10.90 17.17 7.01
CA GLY A 28 -11.07 16.26 8.14
C GLY A 28 -11.90 15.04 7.77
N LYS A 29 -12.18 14.20 8.76
CA LYS A 29 -12.94 12.94 8.56
C LYS A 29 -14.32 13.11 7.89
N HIS A 30 -14.87 14.33 7.88
CA HIS A 30 -16.18 14.66 7.29
C HIS A 30 -16.09 15.23 5.87
N GLY A 31 -14.88 15.48 5.35
CA GLY A 31 -14.64 16.02 4.02
C GLY A 31 -13.89 17.34 4.02
N LEU A 32 -13.67 17.85 2.80
CA LEU A 32 -12.98 19.11 2.55
C LEU A 32 -13.93 20.29 2.80
N SER A 33 -13.48 21.28 3.56
CA SER A 33 -14.18 22.54 3.78
C SER A 33 -13.35 23.71 3.24
N ILE A 34 -14.01 24.65 2.55
CA ILE A 34 -13.40 25.91 2.13
C ILE A 34 -14.20 27.06 2.75
N ASN A 35 -13.53 27.98 3.44
CA ASN A 35 -14.17 29.10 4.16
C ASN A 35 -15.24 28.63 5.15
N GLY A 36 -14.97 27.51 5.84
CA GLY A 36 -15.87 26.88 6.81
C GLY A 36 -17.09 26.17 6.20
N SER A 37 -17.24 26.19 4.87
CA SER A 37 -18.31 25.49 4.16
C SER A 37 -17.81 24.14 3.66
N LEU A 38 -18.44 23.06 4.13
CA LEU A 38 -18.16 21.71 3.66
C LEU A 38 -18.51 21.58 2.18
N LEU A 39 -17.60 21.00 1.39
CA LEU A 39 -17.81 20.62 0.00
C LEU A 39 -18.20 19.13 -0.06
N PRO A 40 -19.50 18.79 -0.15
CA PRO A 40 -19.95 17.40 -0.15
C PRO A 40 -19.53 16.64 -1.41
N GLU A 41 -19.38 17.35 -2.53
CA GLU A 41 -18.78 16.83 -3.77
C GLU A 41 -17.68 17.79 -4.23
N LEU A 42 -16.48 17.25 -4.46
CA LEU A 42 -15.37 18.00 -5.03
C LEU A 42 -15.59 18.07 -6.55
N THR A 43 -16.19 19.18 -7.00
CA THR A 43 -16.47 19.47 -8.41
C THR A 43 -15.79 20.77 -8.84
N LEU A 44 -15.44 20.87 -10.12
CA LEU A 44 -14.84 22.10 -10.65
C LEU A 44 -15.77 23.31 -10.48
N ALA A 45 -17.09 23.13 -10.67
CA ALA A 45 -18.07 24.19 -10.47
C ALA A 45 -18.14 24.68 -9.02
N ALA A 46 -18.05 23.76 -8.04
CA ALA A 46 -18.03 24.14 -6.62
C ALA A 46 -16.74 24.86 -6.24
N LEU A 47 -15.60 24.44 -6.80
CA LEU A 47 -14.33 25.14 -6.62
C LEU A 47 -14.35 26.52 -7.29
N ASP A 48 -14.87 26.64 -8.51
CA ASP A 48 -14.97 27.91 -9.22
C ASP A 48 -15.84 28.93 -8.48
N ALA A 49 -16.90 28.48 -7.82
CA ALA A 49 -17.77 29.34 -7.02
C ALA A 49 -17.04 30.01 -5.84
N VAL A 50 -15.94 29.43 -5.37
CA VAL A 50 -15.17 29.93 -4.22
C VAL A 50 -13.82 30.54 -4.63
N LEU A 51 -13.16 29.97 -5.64
CA LEU A 51 -11.81 30.31 -6.06
C LEU A 51 -11.77 31.21 -7.32
N GLY A 52 -12.92 31.46 -7.95
CA GLY A 52 -13.01 32.14 -9.25
C GLY A 52 -12.77 31.19 -10.41
N ALA A 53 -12.61 31.71 -11.62
CA ALA A 53 -12.43 30.87 -12.81
C ALA A 53 -11.04 30.20 -12.84
N HIS A 54 -11.00 28.90 -13.10
CA HIS A 54 -9.76 28.18 -13.39
C HIS A 54 -9.32 28.34 -14.86
N ARG A 55 -8.03 28.07 -15.10
CA ARG A 55 -7.52 27.67 -16.42
C ARG A 55 -7.27 26.18 -16.46
N VAL A 56 -7.21 25.60 -17.67
CA VAL A 56 -6.86 24.19 -17.87
C VAL A 56 -5.41 24.09 -18.34
N ALA A 57 -4.62 23.21 -17.72
CA ALA A 57 -3.25 22.95 -18.14
C ALA A 57 -3.20 22.35 -19.57
N PRO A 58 -2.16 22.64 -20.35
CA PRO A 58 -1.98 22.02 -21.66
C PRO A 58 -1.84 20.50 -21.52
N GLN A 59 -2.35 19.75 -22.49
CA GLN A 59 -2.21 18.28 -22.52
C GLN A 59 -0.76 17.91 -22.88
N ILE A 60 -0.12 17.07 -22.06
CA ILE A 60 1.17 16.45 -22.44
C ILE A 60 0.84 15.22 -23.28
N ARG A 61 0.92 15.32 -24.61
CA ARG A 61 0.86 14.13 -25.48
C ARG A 61 2.21 13.40 -25.43
N GLY A 62 2.23 12.20 -24.86
CA GLY A 62 3.41 11.33 -24.85
C GLY A 62 3.07 9.86 -24.55
N GLN A 63 3.09 9.05 -25.63
CA GLN A 63 3.24 7.58 -25.73
C GLN A 63 2.54 6.69 -24.68
N ASP A 64 1.22 6.58 -24.78
CA ASP A 64 0.52 5.30 -24.95
C ASP A 64 -0.97 5.61 -25.13
N GLU A 65 -1.49 5.44 -26.34
CA GLU A 65 -2.90 5.74 -26.69
C GLU A 65 -3.91 4.74 -26.07
N ALA A 66 -3.48 3.87 -25.13
CA ALA A 66 -4.19 2.65 -24.80
C ALA A 66 -4.62 2.41 -23.34
N ALA A 67 -4.40 3.30 -22.36
CA ALA A 67 -4.61 2.86 -20.96
C ALA A 67 -5.39 3.76 -19.98
N GLU A 68 -5.41 5.09 -20.07
CA GLU A 68 -6.06 5.91 -19.02
C GLU A 68 -6.93 7.02 -19.62
N PRO A 69 -8.15 7.27 -19.08
CA PRO A 69 -8.95 8.42 -19.49
C PRO A 69 -8.17 9.71 -19.21
N LEU A 70 -8.19 10.62 -20.19
CA LEU A 70 -7.51 11.91 -20.14
C LEU A 70 -7.89 12.67 -18.86
N ARG A 71 -6.95 12.85 -17.93
CA ARG A 71 -7.13 13.71 -16.76
C ARG A 71 -6.89 15.16 -17.17
N ILE A 72 -7.85 16.04 -16.89
CA ILE A 72 -7.65 17.47 -16.96
C ILE A 72 -7.08 17.99 -15.64
N VAL A 73 -6.25 19.02 -15.72
CA VAL A 73 -5.73 19.74 -14.56
C VAL A 73 -6.29 21.16 -14.59
N ALA A 74 -7.20 21.45 -13.66
CA ALA A 74 -7.76 22.78 -13.45
C ALA A 74 -6.87 23.55 -12.47
N ILE A 75 -6.54 24.81 -12.76
CA ILE A 75 -5.59 25.62 -12.00
C ILE A 75 -6.21 26.98 -11.68
N TRP A 76 -6.22 27.33 -10.39
CA TRP A 76 -6.57 28.64 -9.86
C TRP A 76 -5.30 29.34 -9.39
N ASP A 77 -4.67 30.10 -10.30
CA ASP A 77 -3.34 30.69 -10.08
C ASP A 77 -3.28 31.60 -8.86
N GLU A 78 -4.26 32.50 -8.71
CA GLU A 78 -4.32 33.46 -7.60
C GLU A 78 -4.59 32.78 -6.26
N ALA A 79 -5.28 31.65 -6.26
CA ALA A 79 -5.52 30.87 -5.06
C ALA A 79 -4.34 29.95 -4.70
N GLY A 80 -3.42 29.67 -5.62
CA GLY A 80 -2.36 28.69 -5.40
C GLY A 80 -2.86 27.24 -5.36
N VAL A 81 -3.95 26.95 -6.08
CA VAL A 81 -4.67 25.67 -6.04
C VAL A 81 -4.76 25.03 -7.42
N ARG A 82 -4.64 23.71 -7.50
CA ARG A 82 -5.00 22.93 -8.70
C ARG A 82 -5.81 21.70 -8.34
N ALA A 83 -6.56 21.16 -9.29
CA ALA A 83 -7.33 19.94 -9.11
C ALA A 83 -7.27 19.04 -10.35
N PHE A 84 -7.42 17.74 -10.13
CA PHE A 84 -7.38 16.72 -11.18
C PHE A 84 -8.76 16.12 -11.39
N SER A 85 -9.23 16.11 -12.63
CA SER A 85 -10.56 15.60 -13.01
C SER A 85 -10.47 14.72 -14.24
N ALA A 86 -11.12 13.55 -14.21
CA ALA A 86 -11.19 12.63 -15.36
C ALA A 86 -12.33 12.97 -16.33
N ASP A 87 -13.38 13.64 -15.86
CA ASP A 87 -14.62 13.91 -16.61
C ASP A 87 -14.90 15.41 -16.80
N SER A 88 -13.98 16.28 -16.37
CA SER A 88 -14.14 17.73 -16.33
C SER A 88 -15.29 18.24 -15.47
N VAL A 89 -15.78 17.41 -14.54
CA VAL A 89 -16.86 17.74 -13.61
C VAL A 89 -16.40 17.46 -12.19
N ARG A 90 -16.07 16.21 -11.88
CA ARG A 90 -15.66 15.75 -10.55
C ARG A 90 -14.14 15.68 -10.46
N THR A 91 -13.64 16.09 -9.31
CA THR A 91 -12.22 16.04 -8.99
C THR A 91 -12.00 15.01 -7.88
N SER A 92 -11.00 14.15 -8.05
CA SER A 92 -10.59 13.20 -7.02
C SER A 92 -9.40 13.69 -6.20
N GLU A 93 -8.80 14.81 -6.59
CA GLU A 93 -7.58 15.33 -5.99
C GLU A 93 -7.55 16.86 -6.08
N LEU A 94 -7.20 17.51 -4.97
CA LEU A 94 -6.94 18.93 -4.84
C LEU A 94 -5.53 19.12 -4.31
N GLU A 95 -4.74 19.98 -4.94
CA GLU A 95 -3.38 20.30 -4.51
C GLU A 95 -3.22 21.79 -4.22
N LEU A 96 -2.53 22.08 -3.12
CA LEU A 96 -2.16 23.41 -2.65
C LEU A 96 -0.66 23.61 -2.84
N ARG A 97 -0.24 24.65 -3.55
CA ARG A 97 1.17 25.04 -3.63
C ARG A 97 1.54 25.82 -2.36
N LEU A 98 2.24 25.20 -1.42
CA LEU A 98 2.49 25.76 -0.09
C LEU A 98 3.75 26.63 0.01
N ALA A 99 4.74 26.43 -0.87
CA ALA A 99 5.96 27.22 -0.88
C ALA A 99 6.60 27.27 -2.28
N GLU A 100 7.47 28.28 -2.48
CA GLU A 100 8.40 28.27 -3.61
C GLU A 100 9.50 27.22 -3.38
N ASP A 101 9.81 26.47 -4.42
CA ASP A 101 10.88 25.48 -4.40
C ASP A 101 11.65 25.50 -5.72
N LYS A 102 12.54 26.49 -5.86
CA LYS A 102 13.31 26.72 -7.09
C LYS A 102 14.16 25.53 -7.50
N LEU A 103 14.62 24.72 -6.54
CA LEU A 103 15.37 23.50 -6.84
C LEU A 103 14.46 22.42 -7.46
N TRP A 104 13.25 22.25 -6.94
CA TRP A 104 12.26 21.37 -7.55
C TRP A 104 11.79 21.88 -8.90
N GLU A 105 11.37 23.14 -8.96
CA GLU A 105 10.84 23.83 -10.14
C GLU A 105 11.82 23.78 -11.33
N SER A 106 13.14 23.90 -11.07
CA SER A 106 14.18 23.78 -12.10
C SER A 106 14.57 22.35 -12.45
N SER A 107 14.19 21.36 -11.64
CA SER A 107 14.53 19.95 -11.86
C SER A 107 13.59 19.22 -12.81
N VAL A 108 12.40 19.75 -13.04
CA VAL A 108 11.41 19.15 -13.96
C VAL A 108 11.72 19.49 -15.42
N LYS A 109 11.37 18.58 -16.33
CA LYS A 109 11.63 18.71 -17.78
C LYS A 109 10.44 19.27 -18.58
N TYR A 110 9.39 19.72 -17.90
CA TYR A 110 8.17 20.27 -18.50
C TYR A 110 7.97 21.73 -18.06
N ASP A 111 7.08 22.46 -18.74
CA ASP A 111 6.69 23.81 -18.33
C ASP A 111 5.98 23.77 -16.97
N TYR A 112 6.72 24.05 -15.90
CA TYR A 112 6.21 23.97 -14.54
C TYR A 112 4.96 24.83 -14.35
N PHE A 113 4.99 26.11 -14.72
CA PHE A 113 3.84 27.00 -14.53
C PHE A 113 2.72 26.78 -15.55
N GLY A 114 2.99 26.06 -16.65
CA GLY A 114 1.95 25.48 -17.49
C GLY A 114 1.03 24.53 -16.71
N HIS A 115 1.57 23.80 -15.73
CA HIS A 115 0.89 22.72 -15.00
C HIS A 115 0.67 22.97 -13.50
N HIS A 116 1.23 24.05 -12.96
CA HIS A 116 1.17 24.40 -11.54
C HIS A 116 0.68 25.84 -11.34
N PRO A 117 0.09 26.16 -10.18
CA PRO A 117 -0.33 27.53 -9.86
C PRO A 117 0.85 28.50 -9.85
N GLN A 118 0.67 29.68 -10.46
CA GLN A 118 1.69 30.73 -10.49
C GLN A 118 2.01 31.31 -9.11
N ARG A 119 1.03 31.36 -8.20
CA ARG A 119 1.23 31.83 -6.82
C ARG A 119 1.28 30.68 -5.82
N VAL A 120 1.93 30.96 -4.70
CA VAL A 120 1.82 30.15 -3.50
C VAL A 120 0.47 30.43 -2.85
N PHE A 121 -0.17 29.37 -2.33
CA PHE A 121 -1.37 29.45 -1.53
C PHE A 121 -1.14 30.37 -0.33
N SER A 122 -1.83 31.51 -0.29
CA SER A 122 -1.69 32.53 0.74
C SER A 122 -2.73 32.39 1.86
N GLY A 123 -3.51 31.31 1.84
CA GLY A 123 -4.56 31.03 2.81
C GLY A 123 -4.06 30.27 4.04
N VAL A 124 -5.01 29.77 4.82
CA VAL A 124 -4.75 28.85 5.94
C VAL A 124 -5.17 27.45 5.51
N PHE A 125 -4.22 26.51 5.55
CA PHE A 125 -4.48 25.09 5.32
C PHE A 125 -4.35 24.31 6.62
N THR A 126 -5.38 23.53 6.95
CA THR A 126 -5.41 22.67 8.14
C THR A 126 -5.89 21.26 7.82
N VAL A 127 -5.51 20.32 8.69
CA VAL A 127 -6.00 18.94 8.71
C VAL A 127 -6.61 18.70 10.08
N ASP A 128 -7.89 18.35 10.13
CA ASP A 128 -8.69 18.25 11.36
C ASP A 128 -8.50 19.48 12.27
N GLY A 129 -8.50 20.68 11.67
CA GLY A 129 -8.33 21.96 12.37
C GLY A 129 -6.91 22.26 12.86
N LYS A 130 -5.92 21.43 12.56
CA LYS A 130 -4.51 21.61 12.97
C LYS A 130 -3.61 21.96 11.78
N PRO A 131 -2.51 22.71 11.99
CA PRO A 131 -1.49 22.87 10.97
C PRO A 131 -0.98 21.50 10.46
N PRO A 132 -0.69 21.33 9.16
CA PRO A 132 -0.40 20.01 8.59
C PRO A 132 0.75 19.26 9.27
N LEU A 133 1.81 19.98 9.65
CA LEU A 133 2.95 19.41 10.40
C LEU A 133 2.55 18.85 11.77
N GLN A 134 1.57 19.46 12.44
CA GLN A 134 1.07 19.00 13.75
C GLN A 134 0.02 17.89 13.63
N ALA A 135 -0.67 17.82 12.48
CA ALA A 135 -1.65 16.77 12.19
C ALA A 135 -1.00 15.47 11.72
N ALA A 136 0.18 15.54 11.11
CA ALA A 136 0.91 14.38 10.61
C ALA A 136 1.22 13.37 11.73
N PRO A 137 0.94 12.06 11.51
CA PRO A 137 1.31 11.02 12.46
C PRO A 137 2.82 10.92 12.69
N GLU A 138 3.25 10.58 13.91
CA GLU A 138 4.67 10.44 14.24
C GLU A 138 5.40 9.45 13.32
N LYS A 139 4.77 8.30 13.06
CA LYS A 139 5.32 7.27 12.18
C LYS A 139 5.59 7.82 10.76
N ALA A 140 4.66 8.59 10.21
CA ALA A 140 4.80 9.19 8.89
C ALA A 140 5.95 10.21 8.84
N LEU A 141 6.18 10.96 9.93
CA LEU A 141 7.31 11.90 10.02
C LEU A 141 8.67 11.19 10.19
N LYS A 142 8.70 10.02 10.83
CA LYS A 142 9.93 9.22 11.01
C LYS A 142 10.34 8.48 9.74
N GLU A 143 9.38 7.98 8.98
CA GLU A 143 9.60 7.17 7.78
C GLU A 143 9.64 7.99 6.48
N VAL A 144 9.44 9.30 6.57
CA VAL A 144 9.41 10.22 5.43
C VAL A 144 10.66 10.08 4.55
N TYR A 145 10.44 10.04 3.23
CA TYR A 145 11.50 10.05 2.23
C TYR A 145 11.44 11.31 1.36
N SER A 146 10.31 11.52 0.68
CA SER A 146 10.00 12.73 -0.09
C SER A 146 8.60 13.27 0.22
N TRP A 147 7.78 12.46 0.87
CA TRP A 147 6.36 12.71 1.13
C TRP A 147 6.01 12.24 2.53
N VAL A 148 5.25 13.05 3.26
CA VAL A 148 4.58 12.64 4.49
C VAL A 148 3.14 12.30 4.11
N GLU A 149 2.74 11.06 4.36
CA GLU A 149 1.46 10.52 3.88
C GLU A 149 0.65 9.92 5.03
N TRP A 150 -0.64 10.24 5.08
CA TRP A 150 -1.58 9.62 6.01
C TRP A 150 -3.03 9.82 5.57
N LYS A 151 -3.96 9.18 6.29
CA LYS A 151 -5.41 9.29 6.05
C LYS A 151 -6.15 10.06 7.14
N THR A 152 -7.18 10.79 6.74
CA THR A 152 -8.27 11.24 7.63
C THR A 152 -9.62 10.89 7.00
N GLY A 153 -10.37 9.98 7.63
CA GLY A 153 -11.56 9.39 7.01
C GLY A 153 -11.23 8.70 5.68
N ASP A 154 -11.97 9.06 4.62
CA ASP A 154 -11.78 8.56 3.25
C ASP A 154 -10.81 9.41 2.41
N TRP A 155 -10.00 10.26 3.06
CA TRP A 155 -9.09 11.18 2.39
C TRP A 155 -7.64 10.83 2.66
N ASP A 156 -6.87 10.70 1.58
CA ASP A 156 -5.42 10.65 1.62
C ASP A 156 -4.86 12.07 1.61
N ILE A 157 -3.91 12.31 2.51
CA ILE A 157 -3.18 13.56 2.65
C ILE A 157 -1.72 13.28 2.40
N THR A 158 -1.16 14.01 1.44
CA THR A 158 0.24 13.86 1.03
C THR A 158 0.91 15.22 1.08
N LEU A 159 1.93 15.37 1.91
CA LEU A 159 2.73 16.59 1.99
C LEU A 159 4.10 16.35 1.36
N GLY A 160 4.39 17.04 0.27
CA GLY A 160 5.68 16.92 -0.40
C GLY A 160 6.74 17.80 0.24
N LEU A 161 7.87 17.19 0.60
CA LEU A 161 8.99 17.92 1.17
C LEU A 161 9.60 18.89 0.13
N ARG A 162 10.07 20.04 0.61
CA ARG A 162 10.95 20.90 -0.20
C ARG A 162 12.21 20.14 -0.59
N LYS A 163 12.70 20.36 -1.80
CA LYS A 163 13.80 19.60 -2.42
C LYS A 163 15.09 19.67 -1.61
N GLU A 164 15.36 20.78 -0.94
CA GLU A 164 16.51 20.94 -0.04
C GLU A 164 16.51 19.90 1.07
N LEU A 165 15.36 19.73 1.75
CA LEU A 165 15.18 18.77 2.82
C LEU A 165 15.09 17.34 2.29
N SER A 166 14.30 17.12 1.23
CA SER A 166 14.10 15.79 0.66
C SER A 166 15.41 15.19 0.14
N ARG A 167 16.31 16.02 -0.39
CA ARG A 167 17.62 15.59 -0.88
C ARG A 167 18.53 15.11 0.26
N VAL A 168 18.55 15.79 1.39
CA VAL A 168 19.33 15.35 2.57
C VAL A 168 18.90 13.95 3.02
N ILE A 169 17.60 13.68 3.00
CA ILE A 169 17.05 12.37 3.35
C ILE A 169 17.31 11.35 2.24
N ALA A 170 17.17 11.75 0.97
CA ALA A 170 17.32 10.87 -0.18
C ALA A 170 18.75 10.45 -0.48
N ASP A 171 19.73 11.32 -0.20
CA ASP A 171 21.16 11.05 -0.40
C ASP A 171 21.73 10.09 0.69
N MET A 172 20.94 9.76 1.72
CA MET A 172 21.31 8.84 2.80
C MET A 172 21.14 7.36 2.38
N PRO A 173 22.11 6.47 2.70
CA PRO A 173 21.95 5.04 2.48
C PRO A 173 20.70 4.46 3.19
N PHE A 174 20.03 3.50 2.55
CA PHE A 174 18.81 2.89 3.09
C PHE A 174 18.97 2.38 4.53
N ALA A 175 20.05 1.65 4.83
CA ALA A 175 20.29 1.10 6.17
C ALA A 175 20.45 2.18 7.25
N GLU A 176 21.05 3.32 6.90
CA GLU A 176 21.17 4.46 7.81
C GLU A 176 19.82 5.13 8.03
N ARG A 177 19.05 5.33 6.96
CA ARG A 177 17.70 5.90 7.02
C ARG A 177 16.76 5.04 7.86
N LEU A 178 16.81 3.72 7.70
CA LEU A 178 16.02 2.78 8.51
C LEU A 178 16.36 2.94 10.01
N LYS A 179 17.65 2.93 10.37
CA LYS A 179 18.09 3.19 11.76
C LYS A 179 17.59 4.54 12.30
N LYS A 180 17.60 5.60 11.49
CA LYS A 180 17.13 6.93 11.92
C LYS A 180 15.61 7.04 11.96
N SER A 181 14.87 6.19 11.23
CA SER A 181 13.41 6.09 11.35
C SER A 181 12.97 5.39 12.63
N GLU A 182 13.82 4.57 13.24
CA GLU A 182 13.58 3.99 14.58
C GLU A 182 13.72 5.04 15.70
N THR A 183 14.39 6.17 15.42
CA THR A 183 14.53 7.32 16.34
C THR A 183 13.67 8.50 15.90
N ASP A 184 13.77 9.64 16.58
CA ASP A 184 13.06 10.88 16.21
C ASP A 184 13.89 11.78 15.27
N GLU A 185 15.07 11.34 14.81
CA GLU A 185 16.02 12.20 14.09
C GLU A 185 15.42 12.78 12.80
N ILE A 186 14.87 11.93 11.93
CA ILE A 186 14.27 12.37 10.66
C ILE A 186 13.07 13.28 10.93
N ALA A 187 12.19 12.90 11.85
CA ALA A 187 11.03 13.70 12.24
C ALA A 187 11.44 15.08 12.79
N ASN A 188 12.52 15.14 13.56
CA ASN A 188 13.06 16.39 14.09
C ASN A 188 13.62 17.30 13.00
N TRP A 189 14.23 16.75 11.94
CA TRP A 189 14.66 17.55 10.79
C TRP A 189 13.46 18.19 10.07
N VAL A 190 12.38 17.43 9.85
CA VAL A 190 11.15 17.98 9.25
C VAL A 190 10.57 19.10 10.12
N ARG A 191 10.54 18.91 11.45
CA ARG A 191 10.03 19.92 12.39
C ARG A 191 10.88 21.17 12.48
N ALA A 192 12.19 21.02 12.39
CA ALA A 192 13.15 22.12 12.47
C ALA A 192 13.24 22.93 11.17
N ALA A 193 12.89 22.32 10.03
CA ALA A 193 12.97 22.99 8.74
C ALA A 193 11.92 24.11 8.63
N PRO A 194 12.31 25.33 8.20
CA PRO A 194 11.37 26.40 7.93
C PRO A 194 10.54 26.06 6.69
N GLN A 195 9.20 26.00 6.83
CA GLN A 195 8.28 25.61 5.76
C GLN A 195 8.70 24.31 5.06
N PRO A 196 8.62 23.15 5.73
CA PRO A 196 9.19 21.90 5.21
C PRO A 196 8.51 21.38 3.95
N PHE A 197 7.28 21.84 3.66
CA PHE A 197 6.44 21.32 2.59
C PHE A 197 6.31 22.31 1.44
N ARG A 198 6.53 21.84 0.20
CA ARG A 198 6.32 22.62 -1.02
C ARG A 198 4.87 22.56 -1.51
N GLU A 199 4.19 21.45 -1.24
CA GLU A 199 2.78 21.26 -1.62
C GLU A 199 2.06 20.31 -0.67
N ALA A 200 0.74 20.40 -0.68
CA ALA A 200 -0.16 19.41 -0.08
C ALA A 200 -1.12 18.90 -1.14
N SER A 201 -1.20 17.59 -1.32
CA SER A 201 -2.25 16.93 -2.10
C SER A 201 -3.27 16.30 -1.16
N ILE A 202 -4.54 16.48 -1.48
CA ILE A 202 -5.70 15.96 -0.77
C ILE A 202 -6.49 15.16 -1.79
N SER A 203 -6.48 13.83 -1.66
CA SER A 203 -7.17 12.96 -2.61
C SER A 203 -8.29 12.18 -1.94
N TYR A 204 -9.44 12.11 -2.60
CA TYR A 204 -10.55 11.30 -2.17
C TYR A 204 -10.32 9.86 -2.62
N GLN A 205 -10.14 8.98 -1.66
CA GLN A 205 -10.09 7.54 -1.87
C GLN A 205 -11.22 6.93 -1.04
N ALA A 206 -12.43 6.93 -1.58
CA ALA A 206 -13.52 6.14 -1.01
C ALA A 206 -12.96 4.75 -0.70
N ALA A 207 -13.00 4.34 0.58
CA ALA A 207 -12.59 3.00 0.93
C ALA A 207 -13.37 2.05 0.03
N LYS A 208 -12.68 1.34 -0.88
CA LYS A 208 -13.32 0.25 -1.62
C LYS A 208 -13.94 -0.64 -0.55
N PRO A 209 -15.25 -0.93 -0.60
CA PRO A 209 -15.85 -1.79 0.40
C PRO A 209 -15.02 -3.07 0.44
N LYS A 210 -14.40 -3.36 1.59
CA LYS A 210 -13.69 -4.62 1.76
C LYS A 210 -14.72 -5.71 1.43
N PRO A 211 -14.41 -6.66 0.52
CA PRO A 211 -15.30 -7.78 0.27
C PRO A 211 -15.70 -8.38 1.62
N ALA A 212 -16.98 -8.70 1.79
CA ALA A 212 -17.43 -9.33 3.02
C ALA A 212 -16.60 -10.62 3.23
N LYS A 213 -15.98 -10.75 4.41
CA LYS A 213 -15.16 -11.93 4.73
C LYS A 213 -16.02 -13.18 4.68
N ASP A 214 -15.65 -14.16 3.86
CA ASP A 214 -16.30 -15.47 3.87
C ASP A 214 -15.57 -16.39 4.86
N SER A 215 -16.04 -16.37 6.12
CA SER A 215 -15.52 -17.24 7.19
C SER A 215 -15.60 -18.74 6.89
N GLN A 216 -16.39 -19.16 5.89
CA GLN A 216 -16.53 -20.57 5.51
C GLN A 216 -15.59 -20.98 4.37
N LYS A 217 -14.99 -20.03 3.63
CA LYS A 217 -14.18 -20.32 2.44
C LYS A 217 -13.04 -21.30 2.71
N TRP A 218 -12.31 -21.08 3.79
CA TRP A 218 -11.14 -21.89 4.18
C TRP A 218 -11.45 -22.88 5.30
N LYS A 219 -12.72 -23.23 5.49
CA LYS A 219 -13.07 -24.27 6.44
C LYS A 219 -12.49 -25.61 5.99
N LEU A 220 -11.84 -26.32 6.91
CA LEU A 220 -11.26 -27.62 6.63
C LEU A 220 -12.31 -28.58 6.02
N PRO A 221 -11.97 -29.28 4.93
CA PRO A 221 -12.88 -30.21 4.30
C PRO A 221 -13.21 -31.36 5.24
N LYS A 222 -14.45 -31.85 5.21
CA LYS A 222 -14.81 -33.08 5.94
C LYS A 222 -14.26 -34.28 5.17
N PRO A 223 -13.45 -35.15 5.80
CA PRO A 223 -12.89 -36.32 5.13
C PRO A 223 -14.00 -37.28 4.71
N GLN A 224 -13.92 -37.76 3.48
CA GLN A 224 -14.82 -38.76 2.90
C GLN A 224 -14.09 -40.11 2.87
N GLY A 225 -13.84 -40.68 4.05
CA GLY A 225 -13.13 -41.95 4.20
C GLY A 225 -11.89 -41.88 5.08
N ALA A 226 -11.01 -42.88 4.92
CA ALA A 226 -9.74 -42.94 5.65
C ALA A 226 -8.81 -41.79 5.24
N VAL A 227 -8.11 -41.24 6.23
CA VAL A 227 -7.12 -40.17 6.05
C VAL A 227 -5.74 -40.67 6.45
N LEU A 228 -4.72 -40.08 5.86
CA LEU A 228 -3.34 -40.30 6.27
C LEU A 228 -3.10 -39.73 7.66
N SER A 229 -2.28 -40.44 8.43
CA SER A 229 -1.82 -40.04 9.76
C SER A 229 -0.42 -39.48 9.66
N PHE A 230 -0.18 -38.32 10.26
CA PHE A 230 1.13 -37.68 10.28
C PHE A 230 1.56 -37.39 11.73
N SER A 231 2.80 -37.73 12.06
CA SER A 231 3.39 -37.43 13.39
C SER A 231 4.21 -36.15 13.37
N HIS A 232 4.74 -35.78 12.21
CA HIS A 232 5.70 -34.69 12.05
C HIS A 232 5.24 -33.74 10.92
N LEU A 233 5.02 -32.47 11.26
CA LEU A 233 4.43 -31.49 10.33
C LEU A 233 5.28 -31.31 9.05
N PRO A 234 6.61 -31.12 9.09
CA PRO A 234 7.43 -31.02 7.88
C PRO A 234 7.23 -32.15 6.86
N PHE A 235 7.06 -33.40 7.31
CA PHE A 235 6.79 -34.51 6.39
C PHE A 235 5.40 -34.41 5.77
N LYS A 236 4.39 -34.02 6.57
CA LYS A 236 3.05 -33.71 6.07
C LYS A 236 3.09 -32.60 5.01
N ILE A 237 3.83 -31.52 5.27
CA ILE A 237 3.98 -30.39 4.35
C ILE A 237 4.59 -30.84 3.02
N ALA A 238 5.62 -31.68 3.03
CA ALA A 238 6.19 -32.23 1.79
C ALA A 238 5.19 -33.06 0.98
N VAL A 239 4.38 -33.89 1.65
CA VAL A 239 3.30 -34.67 0.99
C VAL A 239 2.20 -33.76 0.45
N VAL A 240 1.82 -32.71 1.19
CA VAL A 240 0.85 -31.72 0.72
C VAL A 240 1.41 -30.91 -0.45
N GLN A 241 2.70 -30.54 -0.45
CA GLN A 241 3.35 -29.89 -1.59
C GLN A 241 3.14 -30.68 -2.88
N GLU A 242 3.50 -31.96 -2.83
CA GLU A 242 3.37 -32.88 -3.96
C GLU A 242 1.91 -33.04 -4.40
N LEU A 243 0.99 -33.32 -3.47
CA LEU A 243 -0.40 -33.61 -3.82
C LEU A 243 -1.22 -32.37 -4.19
N MET A 244 -0.97 -31.22 -3.57
CA MET A 244 -1.77 -30.00 -3.71
C MET A 244 -1.24 -29.10 -4.83
N TYR A 245 0.07 -28.84 -4.88
CA TYR A 245 0.65 -27.86 -5.80
C TYR A 245 1.25 -28.52 -7.03
N GLN A 246 1.97 -29.64 -6.88
CA GLN A 246 2.58 -30.30 -8.04
C GLN A 246 1.58 -31.10 -8.86
N GLN A 247 0.76 -31.93 -8.20
CA GLN A 247 -0.19 -32.81 -8.89
C GLN A 247 -1.61 -32.25 -8.97
N GLU A 248 -1.93 -31.20 -8.22
CA GLU A 248 -3.29 -30.65 -8.08
C GLU A 248 -4.37 -31.71 -7.75
N ARG A 249 -4.05 -32.73 -6.96
CA ARG A 249 -5.02 -33.77 -6.54
C ARG A 249 -5.69 -33.46 -5.22
N LEU A 250 -5.00 -32.76 -4.32
CA LEU A 250 -5.56 -32.26 -3.07
C LEU A 250 -6.06 -30.83 -3.31
N LYS A 251 -7.37 -30.63 -3.31
CA LYS A 251 -8.03 -29.35 -3.67
C LYS A 251 -8.89 -28.79 -2.54
N PRO A 252 -9.13 -27.46 -2.52
CA PRO A 252 -8.48 -26.44 -3.36
C PRO A 252 -7.01 -26.20 -2.95
N PRO A 253 -6.16 -25.61 -3.84
CA PRO A 253 -4.87 -25.09 -3.41
C PRO A 253 -5.08 -24.01 -2.36
N PHE A 254 -4.22 -23.97 -1.35
CA PHE A 254 -4.26 -22.93 -0.31
C PHE A 254 -3.62 -21.63 -0.84
N ASP A 255 -4.14 -20.49 -0.39
CA ASP A 255 -3.61 -19.16 -0.69
C ASP A 255 -3.68 -18.34 0.60
N VAL A 256 -2.53 -17.99 1.15
CA VAL A 256 -2.35 -17.30 2.43
C VAL A 256 -2.93 -15.90 2.41
N HIS A 257 -2.81 -15.18 1.30
CA HIS A 257 -3.36 -13.84 1.18
C HIS A 257 -4.89 -13.90 1.07
N ASP A 258 -5.43 -14.89 0.39
CA ASP A 258 -6.86 -15.14 0.34
C ASP A 258 -7.42 -15.63 1.67
N PHE A 259 -6.69 -16.50 2.35
CA PHE A 259 -6.99 -16.93 3.71
C PHE A 259 -7.06 -15.72 4.65
N ALA A 260 -6.03 -14.87 4.64
CA ALA A 260 -5.97 -13.65 5.44
C ALA A 260 -7.11 -12.67 5.12
N ARG A 261 -7.45 -12.49 3.84
CA ARG A 261 -8.59 -11.66 3.41
C ARG A 261 -9.93 -12.17 3.96
N ASN A 262 -10.09 -13.49 4.13
CA ASN A 262 -11.33 -14.12 4.55
C ASN A 262 -11.37 -14.53 6.03
N HIS A 263 -10.28 -14.34 6.76
CA HIS A 263 -10.18 -14.74 8.16
C HIS A 263 -11.01 -13.81 9.07
N ALA A 264 -12.03 -14.37 9.72
CA ALA A 264 -13.03 -13.59 10.45
C ALA A 264 -12.63 -13.22 11.88
N ALA A 265 -11.80 -14.02 12.55
CA ALA A 265 -11.50 -13.81 13.98
C ALA A 265 -10.60 -12.58 14.23
N ARG A 266 -9.71 -12.27 13.28
CA ARG A 266 -8.87 -11.05 13.28
C ARG A 266 -8.35 -10.75 11.88
N ASP A 267 -7.88 -9.52 11.67
CA ASP A 267 -7.08 -9.17 10.50
C ASP A 267 -5.70 -9.83 10.61
N ILE A 268 -5.26 -10.42 9.51
CA ILE A 268 -3.95 -11.03 9.34
C ILE A 268 -3.30 -10.29 8.17
N ASP A 269 -2.10 -9.77 8.39
CA ASP A 269 -1.23 -9.28 7.32
C ASP A 269 -0.11 -10.31 7.14
N PRO A 270 -0.16 -11.16 6.10
CA PRO A 270 0.82 -12.22 5.91
C PRO A 270 2.26 -11.72 5.88
N ASP A 271 2.50 -10.53 5.34
CA ASP A 271 3.84 -9.95 5.19
C ASP A 271 4.41 -9.39 6.51
N SER A 272 3.57 -9.24 7.54
CA SER A 272 3.99 -8.74 8.86
C SER A 272 4.68 -9.78 9.74
N TYR A 273 4.68 -11.05 9.34
CA TYR A 273 5.28 -12.17 10.09
C TYR A 273 6.74 -12.43 9.77
N TYR A 274 7.30 -11.73 8.76
CA TYR A 274 8.69 -11.91 8.32
C TYR A 274 9.03 -13.40 8.11
N PHE A 275 9.94 -13.95 8.91
CA PHE A 275 10.43 -15.32 8.79
C PHE A 275 9.71 -16.33 9.70
N GLU A 276 8.61 -15.94 10.35
CA GLU A 276 7.83 -16.83 11.24
C GLU A 276 6.58 -17.38 10.55
N MET A 277 6.20 -18.62 10.90
CA MET A 277 4.94 -19.21 10.44
C MET A 277 3.73 -18.45 10.99
N ILE A 278 2.75 -18.19 10.13
CA ILE A 278 1.47 -17.61 10.55
C ILE A 278 0.70 -18.69 11.33
N PRO A 279 0.38 -18.50 12.63
CA PRO A 279 -0.17 -19.57 13.47
C PRO A 279 -1.47 -20.18 12.96
N GLU A 280 -2.37 -19.36 12.40
CA GLU A 280 -3.64 -19.84 11.84
C GLU A 280 -3.46 -20.66 10.56
N VAL A 281 -2.43 -20.35 9.77
CA VAL A 281 -2.09 -21.12 8.56
C VAL A 281 -1.45 -22.44 8.95
N GLN A 282 -0.53 -22.41 9.92
CA GLN A 282 0.05 -23.62 10.50
C GLN A 282 -1.04 -24.56 11.03
N ALA A 283 -1.94 -24.05 11.86
CA ALA A 283 -3.06 -24.83 12.41
C ALA A 283 -3.99 -25.37 11.30
N TRP A 284 -4.14 -24.64 10.19
CA TRP A 284 -4.91 -25.11 9.04
C TRP A 284 -4.23 -26.31 8.37
N PHE A 285 -2.93 -26.22 8.07
CA PHE A 285 -2.19 -27.34 7.48
C PHE A 285 -2.06 -28.54 8.42
N GLU A 286 -1.89 -28.31 9.73
CA GLU A 286 -1.95 -29.37 10.75
C GLU A 286 -3.31 -30.08 10.74
N GLY A 287 -4.41 -29.33 10.61
CA GLY A 287 -5.77 -29.85 10.57
C GLY A 287 -6.21 -30.43 9.22
N LEU A 288 -5.52 -30.13 8.12
CA LEU A 288 -5.88 -30.56 6.76
C LEU A 288 -5.94 -32.09 6.65
N PRO A 289 -7.11 -32.70 6.41
CA PRO A 289 -7.18 -34.14 6.17
C PRO A 289 -6.69 -34.46 4.76
N VAL A 290 -5.68 -35.34 4.66
CA VAL A 290 -5.19 -35.87 3.38
C VAL A 290 -5.82 -37.25 3.16
N PRO A 291 -6.67 -37.45 2.14
CA PRO A 291 -7.31 -38.75 1.90
C PRO A 291 -6.29 -39.86 1.64
N ALA A 292 -6.46 -41.02 2.30
CA ALA A 292 -5.56 -42.17 2.13
C ALA A 292 -5.57 -42.73 0.69
N SER A 293 -6.65 -42.48 -0.07
CA SER A 293 -6.72 -42.82 -1.50
C SER A 293 -5.68 -42.10 -2.36
N LEU A 294 -5.11 -40.99 -1.89
CA LEU A 294 -4.06 -40.25 -2.60
C LEU A 294 -2.65 -40.78 -2.34
N ALA A 295 -2.45 -41.64 -1.34
CA ALA A 295 -1.13 -42.05 -0.89
C ALA A 295 -0.32 -42.78 -1.99
N GLY A 296 -1.00 -43.57 -2.81
CA GLY A 296 -0.39 -44.26 -3.95
C GLY A 296 0.07 -43.33 -5.09
N HIS A 297 -0.28 -42.04 -5.07
CA HIS A 297 0.18 -41.06 -6.05
C HIS A 297 1.49 -40.38 -5.65
N VAL A 298 1.91 -40.51 -4.39
CA VAL A 298 3.17 -39.94 -3.90
C VAL A 298 4.30 -40.90 -4.28
N GLU A 299 4.90 -40.68 -5.45
CA GLU A 299 6.02 -41.49 -5.96
C GLU A 299 7.38 -40.85 -5.69
N ARG A 300 7.39 -39.51 -5.63
CA ARG A 300 8.56 -38.67 -5.42
C ARG A 300 8.22 -37.56 -4.42
N LEU A 301 9.14 -37.22 -3.54
CA LEU A 301 9.10 -35.97 -2.77
C LEU A 301 10.30 -35.10 -3.14
N TYR A 302 10.04 -33.85 -3.49
CA TYR A 302 11.06 -32.88 -3.90
C TYR A 302 11.12 -31.73 -2.90
N PHE A 303 12.25 -31.58 -2.22
CA PHE A 303 12.49 -30.49 -1.28
C PHE A 303 13.30 -29.38 -1.95
N ASP A 304 12.70 -28.19 -2.03
CA ASP A 304 13.34 -26.98 -2.55
C ASP A 304 12.83 -25.76 -1.78
N GLY A 305 13.71 -24.81 -1.48
CA GLY A 305 13.36 -23.60 -0.73
C GLY A 305 12.28 -22.75 -1.41
N GLY A 306 12.12 -22.87 -2.73
CA GLY A 306 11.09 -22.21 -3.53
C GLY A 306 9.78 -22.97 -3.64
N ASN A 307 9.57 -24.07 -2.90
CA ASN A 307 8.29 -24.78 -2.89
C ASN A 307 7.15 -23.87 -2.40
N ASP A 308 6.05 -23.84 -3.16
CA ASP A 308 4.91 -22.94 -2.92
C ASP A 308 4.40 -23.01 -1.48
N ILE A 309 4.21 -24.22 -0.93
CA ILE A 309 3.67 -24.40 0.42
C ILE A 309 4.49 -23.73 1.53
N TYR A 310 5.80 -23.54 1.32
CA TYR A 310 6.63 -22.87 2.31
C TYR A 310 6.31 -21.36 2.36
N LEU A 311 6.08 -20.76 1.20
CA LEU A 311 5.65 -19.36 1.07
C LEU A 311 4.19 -19.16 1.53
N GLU A 312 3.37 -20.21 1.51
CA GLU A 312 2.04 -20.15 2.12
C GLU A 312 2.10 -20.07 3.65
N LEU A 313 3.06 -20.75 4.28
CA LEU A 313 3.26 -20.74 5.73
C LEU A 313 4.06 -19.52 6.21
N ILE A 314 5.08 -19.13 5.45
CA ILE A 314 6.03 -18.05 5.74
C ILE A 314 6.26 -17.24 4.43
N PRO A 315 5.43 -16.23 4.13
CA PRO A 315 5.48 -15.52 2.83
C PRO A 315 6.81 -14.84 2.49
N GLN A 316 7.59 -14.47 3.51
CA GLN A 316 8.88 -13.80 3.34
C GLN A 316 10.07 -14.73 3.64
N TRP A 317 9.86 -16.05 3.65
CA TRP A 317 10.94 -17.00 3.93
C TRP A 317 12.03 -16.96 2.87
N ASP A 318 13.27 -16.93 3.32
CA ASP A 318 14.46 -16.88 2.46
C ASP A 318 15.04 -18.28 2.15
N GLY A 319 14.50 -19.33 2.77
CA GLY A 319 14.94 -20.70 2.57
C GLY A 319 16.21 -21.09 3.34
N GLU A 320 16.72 -20.23 4.25
CA GLU A 320 18.04 -20.42 4.87
C GLU A 320 18.01 -21.14 6.23
N ASP A 321 16.84 -21.51 6.76
CA ASP A 321 16.71 -22.18 8.06
C ASP A 321 16.12 -23.60 8.01
N ASP A 322 16.11 -24.26 9.17
CA ASP A 322 15.67 -25.67 9.32
C ASP A 322 14.16 -25.82 9.60
N GLN A 323 13.32 -24.77 9.43
CA GLN A 323 11.90 -24.82 9.82
C GLN A 323 11.09 -25.93 9.11
N PHE A 324 11.46 -26.30 7.89
CA PHE A 324 10.81 -27.37 7.12
C PHE A 324 11.66 -28.65 7.03
N LYS A 325 12.69 -28.79 7.87
CA LYS A 325 13.49 -30.01 7.93
C LYS A 325 12.68 -31.18 8.48
N VAL A 326 12.72 -32.33 7.81
CA VAL A 326 12.11 -33.58 8.29
C VAL A 326 13.10 -34.27 9.22
N THR A 327 12.94 -34.07 10.51
CA THR A 327 13.79 -34.68 11.55
C THR A 327 13.26 -36.00 12.06
N GLU A 328 11.96 -36.24 11.93
CA GLU A 328 11.27 -37.44 12.42
C GLU A 328 10.36 -38.04 11.34
N LEU A 329 10.41 -39.37 11.21
CA LEU A 329 9.52 -40.16 10.36
C LEU A 329 9.41 -41.56 10.96
N SER A 330 8.19 -42.08 11.17
CA SER A 330 8.00 -43.44 11.68
C SER A 330 7.80 -44.46 10.56
N GLU A 331 8.09 -45.75 10.83
CA GLU A 331 7.81 -46.84 9.87
C GLU A 331 6.33 -46.91 9.49
N GLN A 332 5.44 -46.66 10.46
CA GLN A 332 3.98 -46.66 10.24
C GLN A 332 3.56 -45.51 9.34
N GLU A 333 4.17 -44.34 9.52
CA GLU A 333 3.91 -43.16 8.69
C GLU A 333 4.39 -43.38 7.26
N LEU A 334 5.61 -43.91 7.07
CA LEU A 334 6.19 -44.24 5.77
C LEU A 334 5.42 -45.35 5.04
N ALA A 335 4.95 -46.38 5.75
CA ALA A 335 4.22 -47.52 5.18
C ALA A 335 2.89 -47.11 4.50
N GLN A 336 2.38 -45.91 4.78
CA GLN A 336 1.20 -45.37 4.10
C GLN A 336 1.45 -45.05 2.61
N PHE A 337 2.70 -44.92 2.17
CA PHE A 337 3.09 -44.49 0.83
C PHE A 337 3.73 -45.63 0.03
N PRO A 338 2.95 -46.61 -0.47
CA PRO A 338 3.48 -47.83 -1.06
C PRO A 338 4.25 -47.62 -2.37
N ASN A 339 4.09 -46.45 -3.00
CA ASN A 339 4.72 -46.13 -4.27
C ASN A 339 5.84 -45.08 -4.16
N LEU A 340 6.15 -44.60 -2.95
CA LEU A 340 7.25 -43.66 -2.75
C LEU A 340 8.58 -44.36 -3.06
N ARG A 341 9.31 -43.84 -4.03
CA ARG A 341 10.55 -44.43 -4.55
C ARG A 341 11.73 -43.49 -4.50
N GLU A 342 11.50 -42.18 -4.47
CA GLU A 342 12.56 -41.19 -4.49
C GLU A 342 12.24 -39.98 -3.61
N VAL A 343 13.25 -39.50 -2.89
CA VAL A 343 13.25 -38.22 -2.19
C VAL A 343 14.47 -37.42 -2.66
N VAL A 344 14.25 -36.18 -3.07
CA VAL A 344 15.31 -35.27 -3.54
C VAL A 344 15.49 -34.15 -2.52
N GLY A 345 16.75 -33.87 -2.17
CA GLY A 345 17.13 -32.84 -1.19
C GLY A 345 17.52 -33.47 0.15
N SER A 346 18.62 -34.22 0.19
CA SER A 346 19.05 -34.94 1.39
C SER A 346 19.30 -34.03 2.61
N HIS A 347 19.71 -32.78 2.36
CA HIS A 347 19.96 -31.76 3.40
C HIS A 347 18.70 -31.35 4.19
N TRP A 348 17.50 -31.63 3.68
CA TRP A 348 16.23 -31.41 4.36
C TRP A 348 15.84 -32.53 5.34
N LEU A 349 16.64 -33.59 5.41
CA LEU A 349 16.31 -34.80 6.18
C LEU A 349 17.35 -35.03 7.28
N SER A 350 16.92 -35.52 8.44
CA SER A 350 17.87 -36.04 9.44
C SER A 350 18.52 -37.35 8.95
N PRO A 351 19.73 -37.69 9.43
CA PRO A 351 20.39 -38.96 9.11
C PRO A 351 19.51 -40.18 9.39
N GLU A 352 18.74 -40.15 10.48
CA GLU A 352 17.83 -41.22 10.89
C GLU A 352 16.68 -41.41 9.88
N VAL A 353 16.14 -40.31 9.34
CA VAL A 353 15.11 -40.34 8.30
C VAL A 353 15.68 -40.88 6.99
N ILE A 354 16.89 -40.47 6.60
CA ILE A 354 17.57 -40.99 5.41
C ILE A 354 17.81 -42.51 5.54
N GLU A 355 18.27 -42.97 6.70
CA GLU A 355 18.49 -44.39 6.96
C GLU A 355 17.18 -45.18 6.84
N LEU A 356 16.09 -44.66 7.43
CA LEU A 356 14.77 -45.28 7.36
C LEU A 356 14.26 -45.41 5.92
N LEU A 357 14.34 -44.33 5.14
CA LEU A 357 13.93 -44.30 3.73
C LEU A 357 14.72 -45.31 2.90
N THR A 358 16.06 -45.30 3.05
CA THR A 358 16.97 -46.20 2.33
C THR A 358 16.68 -47.67 2.66
N ARG A 359 16.43 -48.00 3.94
CA ARG A 359 16.07 -49.35 4.38
C ARG A 359 14.78 -49.86 3.74
N HIS A 360 13.86 -48.95 3.42
CA HIS A 360 12.59 -49.26 2.76
C HIS A 360 12.66 -49.16 1.23
N GLY A 361 13.87 -49.03 0.66
CA GLY A 361 14.07 -49.01 -0.79
C GLY A 361 13.70 -47.68 -1.47
N VAL A 362 13.56 -46.60 -0.69
CA VAL A 362 13.39 -45.25 -1.22
C VAL A 362 14.77 -44.64 -1.47
N ALA A 363 15.04 -44.23 -2.70
CA ALA A 363 16.28 -43.53 -3.05
C ALA A 363 16.27 -42.12 -2.48
N VAL A 364 17.37 -41.70 -1.85
CA VAL A 364 17.59 -40.31 -1.41
C VAL A 364 18.68 -39.72 -2.28
N VAL A 365 18.38 -38.64 -2.98
CA VAL A 365 19.28 -37.97 -3.95
C VAL A 365 19.30 -36.46 -3.70
N ASP A 366 20.22 -35.75 -4.35
CA ASP A 366 20.34 -34.28 -4.29
C ASP A 366 19.98 -33.62 -5.63
#